data_AF-A0A2S8RW85-F1
#
_entry.id   AF-A0A2S8RW85-F1
#
_cell.length_a   1.000
_cell.length_b   1.000
_cell.length_c   1.000
_cell.angle_alpha   90.00
_cell.angle_beta   90.00
_cell.angle_gamma   90.00
#
_symmetry.space_group_name_H-M   'P 1'
#
loop_
_entity.id
_entity.type
_entity.pdbx_description
1 polymer ?
#
loop_
_entity_poly.entity_id
_entity_poly.type
_entity_poly.pdbx_seq_one_letter_code
_entity_poly.pdbx_strand_id
1 'polypeptide(L)' 'MVERKSALKRAPVRPELDALIEKAKLHVVTDEELKAQRASFVYGNAPEGSRITRESAAASVDRLRVLKVPA' A
#
# COMPACT_ATOMS: atom_id res chain seq x y z
N MET A 1 6.72 -29.58 -21.14
CA MET A 1 6.20 -28.55 -20.20
C MET A 1 6.50 -29.04 -18.79
N VAL A 2 7.19 -28.23 -17.97
CA VAL A 2 7.44 -28.56 -16.56
C VAL A 2 6.17 -28.26 -15.77
N GLU A 3 5.62 -29.26 -15.08
CA GLU A 3 4.55 -29.08 -14.09
C GLU A 3 4.99 -28.07 -13.04
N ARG A 4 4.36 -26.89 -12.99
CA ARG A 4 4.50 -25.99 -11.86
C ARG A 4 3.71 -26.59 -10.69
N LYS A 5 4.36 -27.40 -9.86
CA LYS A 5 3.83 -27.79 -8.55
C LYS A 5 3.45 -26.52 -7.81
N SER A 6 2.15 -26.31 -7.56
CA SER A 6 1.69 -25.20 -6.73
C SER A 6 2.28 -25.40 -5.33
N ALA A 7 3.31 -24.63 -4.98
CA ALA A 7 3.90 -24.62 -3.64
C ALA A 7 2.97 -23.97 -2.59
N LEU A 8 1.67 -23.83 -2.90
CA LEU A 8 0.68 -23.21 -2.04
C LEU A 8 0.21 -24.22 -0.99
N LYS A 9 1.06 -24.49 0.01
CA LYS A 9 0.59 -25.00 1.28
C LYS A 9 -0.26 -23.91 1.94
N ARG A 10 -1.35 -24.29 2.62
CA ARG A 10 -2.17 -23.33 3.39
C ARG A 10 -1.25 -22.56 4.33
N ALA A 11 -1.44 -21.24 4.41
CA ALA A 11 -0.67 -20.41 5.32
C ALA A 11 -0.81 -20.96 6.76
N PRO A 12 0.27 -20.99 7.56
CA PRO A 12 0.19 -21.39 8.95
C PRO A 12 -0.73 -20.43 9.71
N VAL A 13 -1.36 -20.92 10.77
CA VAL A 13 -2.18 -20.10 11.68
C VAL A 13 -1.28 -19.06 12.36
N ARG A 14 -1.72 -17.80 12.40
CA ARG A 14 -0.98 -16.68 12.98
C ARG A 14 -1.93 -15.87 13.88
N PRO A 15 -2.23 -16.34 15.11
CA PRO A 15 -3.24 -15.73 15.96
C PRO A 15 -3.00 -14.25 16.25
N GLU A 16 -1.72 -13.86 16.39
CA GLU A 16 -1.33 -12.46 16.58
C GLU A 16 -1.64 -11.60 15.35
N LEU A 17 -1.40 -12.14 14.13
CA LEU A 17 -1.73 -11.44 12.89
C LEU A 17 -3.25 -11.32 12.73
N ASP A 18 -3.99 -12.36 13.08
CA ASP A 18 -5.46 -12.35 13.02
C ASP A 18 -6.02 -11.28 13.97
N ALA A 19 -5.49 -11.19 15.20
CA ALA A 19 -5.87 -10.16 16.16
C ALA A 19 -5.55 -8.73 15.66
N LEU A 20 -4.40 -8.53 15.01
CA LEU A 20 -4.04 -7.25 14.41
C LEU A 20 -4.97 -6.88 13.25
N ILE A 21 -5.36 -7.85 12.42
CA ILE A 21 -6.29 -7.64 11.31
C ILE A 21 -7.67 -7.25 11.84
N GLU A 22 -8.21 -7.96 12.84
CA GLU A 22 -9.51 -7.61 13.43
C GLU A 22 -9.49 -6.22 14.06
N LYS A 23 -8.40 -5.83 14.72
CA LYS A 23 -8.23 -4.47 15.23
C LYS A 23 -8.19 -3.44 14.10
N ALA A 24 -7.44 -3.71 13.04
CA ALA A 24 -7.28 -2.78 11.91
C ALA A 24 -8.58 -2.54 11.13
N LYS A 25 -9.45 -3.55 11.01
CA LYS A 25 -10.76 -3.43 10.34
C LYS A 25 -11.67 -2.37 10.96
N LEU A 26 -11.55 -2.14 12.27
CA LEU A 26 -12.37 -1.20 13.01
C LEU A 26 -11.77 0.23 12.99
N HIS A 27 -10.57 0.40 12.45
CA HIS A 27 -9.90 1.68 12.42
C HIS A 27 -10.42 2.54 11.25
N VAL A 28 -11.00 3.68 11.57
CA VAL A 28 -11.36 4.70 10.57
C VAL A 28 -10.13 5.52 10.26
N VAL A 29 -9.61 5.37 9.04
CA VAL A 29 -8.41 6.08 8.58
C VAL A 29 -8.71 7.59 8.47
N THR A 30 -7.91 8.42 9.13
CA THR A 30 -8.02 9.88 9.01
C THR A 30 -7.41 10.39 7.71
N ASP A 31 -7.72 11.64 7.34
CA ASP A 31 -7.13 12.25 6.15
C ASP A 31 -5.60 12.38 6.25
N GLU A 32 -5.07 12.67 7.44
CA GLU A 32 -3.64 12.74 7.70
C GLU A 32 -2.98 11.37 7.55
N GLU A 33 -3.59 10.31 8.09
CA GLU A 33 -3.11 8.93 7.95
C GLU A 33 -3.13 8.49 6.49
N LEU A 34 -4.20 8.82 5.76
CA LEU A 34 -4.33 8.51 4.34
C LEU A 34 -3.25 9.24 3.52
N LYS A 35 -2.96 10.51 3.81
CA LYS A 35 -1.86 11.25 3.18
C LYS A 35 -0.51 10.61 3.47
N ALA A 36 -0.26 10.23 4.73
CA ALA A 36 0.98 9.56 5.11
C ALA A 36 1.15 8.22 4.39
N GLN A 37 0.09 7.41 4.31
CA GLN A 37 0.10 6.14 3.58
C GLN A 37 0.38 6.34 2.09
N ARG A 38 -0.22 7.34 1.44
CA ARG A 38 0.07 7.68 0.04
C ARG A 38 1.54 8.05 -0.16
N ALA A 39 2.11 8.84 0.73
CA ALA A 39 3.51 9.26 0.63
C ALA A 39 4.44 8.06 0.79
N SER A 40 4.12 7.17 1.76
CA SER A 40 4.83 5.92 1.96
C SER A 40 4.74 5.01 0.73
N PHE A 41 3.56 4.91 0.10
CA PHE A 41 3.37 4.11 -1.10
C PHE A 41 4.22 4.63 -2.28
N VAL A 42 4.20 5.94 -2.54
CA VAL A 42 4.99 6.54 -3.63
C VAL A 42 6.48 6.31 -3.43
N TYR A 43 6.99 6.55 -2.22
CA TYR A 43 8.40 6.36 -1.93
C TYR A 43 8.81 4.89 -1.90
N GLY A 44 8.01 4.02 -1.28
CA GLY A 44 8.28 2.58 -1.17
C GLY A 44 8.23 1.83 -2.51
N ASN A 45 7.56 2.40 -3.51
CA ASN A 45 7.49 1.87 -4.87
C ASN A 45 8.32 2.70 -5.87
N ALA A 46 9.18 3.60 -5.39
CA ALA A 46 10.04 4.39 -6.25
C ALA A 46 10.96 3.46 -7.07
N PRO A 47 11.01 3.59 -8.41
CA PRO A 47 11.94 2.81 -9.22
C PRO A 47 13.38 3.08 -8.81
N GLU A 48 14.22 2.05 -8.92
CA GLU A 48 15.66 2.18 -8.71
C GLU A 48 16.25 3.22 -9.67
N GLY A 49 17.13 4.09 -9.16
CA GLY A 49 17.70 5.20 -9.93
C GLY A 49 16.74 6.37 -10.21
N SER A 50 15.51 6.34 -9.69
CA SER A 50 14.60 7.49 -9.79
C SER A 50 15.03 8.64 -8.87
N ARG A 51 14.52 9.84 -9.15
CA ARG A 51 14.72 11.04 -8.30
C ARG A 51 13.66 11.19 -7.20
N ILE A 52 12.87 10.15 -6.94
CA ILE A 52 11.80 10.19 -5.94
C ILE A 52 12.44 10.04 -4.55
N THR A 53 12.41 11.12 -3.77
CA THR A 53 12.81 11.13 -2.37
C THR A 53 11.59 11.09 -1.45
N ARG A 54 11.83 10.82 -0.17
CA ARG A 54 10.78 10.84 0.87
C ARG A 54 10.09 12.21 0.94
N GLU A 55 10.87 13.28 0.83
CA GLU A 55 10.40 14.67 0.87
C GLU A 55 9.55 14.99 -0.37
N SER A 56 10.00 14.54 -1.56
CA SER A 56 9.24 14.74 -2.79
C SER A 56 7.92 13.97 -2.79
N ALA A 57 7.91 12.75 -2.23
CA ALA A 57 6.72 11.94 -2.08
C ALA A 57 5.73 12.61 -1.12
N ALA A 58 6.20 13.07 0.04
CA ALA A 58 5.39 13.82 1.01
C ALA A 58 4.79 15.10 0.42
N ALA A 59 5.56 15.85 -0.38
CA ALA A 59 5.05 17.05 -1.05
C ALA A 59 4.01 16.77 -2.15
N SER A 60 3.94 15.54 -2.66
CA SER A 60 3.06 15.18 -3.78
C SER A 60 1.64 14.80 -3.37
N VAL A 61 1.41 14.36 -2.12
CA VAL A 61 0.13 13.72 -1.72
C VAL A 61 -1.03 14.69 -1.50
N ASP A 62 -0.75 15.99 -1.44
CA ASP A 62 -1.76 17.03 -1.28
C ASP A 62 -2.45 17.42 -2.60
N ARG A 63 -1.93 16.97 -3.75
CA ARG A 63 -2.44 17.36 -5.07
C ARG A 63 -3.03 16.17 -5.81
N LEU A 64 -4.34 16.00 -5.71
CA LEU A 64 -5.10 15.07 -6.55
C LEU A 64 -5.70 15.80 -7.75
N ARG A 65 -5.37 15.34 -8.96
CA ARG A 65 -6.02 15.80 -10.19
C ARG A 65 -6.91 14.69 -10.73
N VAL A 66 -8.21 14.81 -10.53
CA VAL A 66 -9.19 13.86 -11.08
C VAL A 66 -9.48 14.26 -12.52
N LEU A 67 -9.15 13.39 -13.47
CA LEU A 67 -9.57 13.55 -14.87
C LEU A 67 -10.96 12.95 -15.02
N LYS A 68 -11.87 13.68 -15.66
CA LYS A 68 -13.22 13.20 -15.95
C LYS A 68 -13.10 12.06 -16.98
N VAL A 69 -13.46 10.84 -16.60
CA VAL A 69 -13.55 9.72 -17.54
C VAL A 69 -14.76 9.98 -18.45
N PRO A 70 -14.61 9.96 -19.79
CA PRO A 70 -15.75 10.09 -20.69
C PRO A 70 -16.73 8.93 -20.47
N ALA A 71 -18.03 9.24 -20.60
CA ALA A 71 -19.14 8.34 -20.36
C ALA A 71 -19.18 7.15 -21.34
#